data_AF-A0A7N8X1X6-F1
#
_entry.id   AF-A0A7N8X1X6-F1
#
_cell.length_a   1.000
_cell.length_b   1.000
_cell.length_c   1.000
_cell.angle_alpha   90.00
_cell.angle_beta   90.00
_cell.angle_gamma   90.00
#
_symmetry.space_group_name_H-M   'P 1'
#
loop_
_entity.id
_entity.type
_entity.pdbx_description
1 polymer ?
#
loop_
_entity_poly.entity_id
_entity_poly.type
_entity_poly.pdbx_seq_one_letter_code
_entity_poly.pdbx_strand_id
1 'polypeptide(L)'
;MTEASIQQTIKQHKTIMLVEVNKRTGSWLLVYSPVPITFVFLCDLIIICAGPKLMAKRQPVHLKPVLIVYNFVMVSLSAYTFYEFTASSWLARYSLLCQPVDYSDSPLAMRMARVCWWFYFSKVIELSDTIFFILCKKNSQLTFLRVYHHAAMIFSWWAGVKYVAGGQFFLIGLINSLVHVVMHLYSGLAALGLSMTNHYLTSLQLLQFFTVTIHTTYNLFAECDFPDSMNMIVLAYSVSLTAVFSNFYYHNYLTKKKPT
;
A
#
# COMPACT_ATOMS: atom_id res chain seq x y z
N MET A 1 15.75 -40.12 16.46
CA MET A 1 15.20 -38.76 16.45
C MET A 1 14.21 -38.68 17.61
N THR A 2 14.57 -38.01 18.71
CA THR A 2 13.81 -38.02 19.97
C THR A 2 12.55 -37.16 19.86
N GLU A 3 11.47 -37.48 20.58
CA GLU A 3 10.24 -36.68 20.62
C GLU A 3 10.51 -35.20 20.93
N ALA A 4 11.54 -34.91 21.74
CA ALA A 4 12.01 -33.56 22.03
C ALA A 4 12.54 -32.83 20.77
N SER A 5 13.25 -33.53 19.88
CA SER A 5 13.72 -32.95 18.61
C SER A 5 12.57 -32.70 17.65
N ILE A 6 11.57 -33.59 17.61
CA ILE A 6 10.37 -33.42 16.79
C ILE A 6 9.53 -32.25 17.33
N GLN A 7 9.35 -32.14 18.65
CA GLN A 7 8.67 -31.02 19.27
C GLN A 7 9.43 -29.70 19.05
N GLN A 8 10.77 -29.72 19.09
CA GLN A 8 11.58 -28.53 18.82
C GLN A 8 11.55 -28.12 17.34
N THR A 9 11.58 -29.08 16.41
CA THR A 9 11.38 -28.81 14.98
C THR A 9 9.95 -28.37 14.68
N ILE A 10 8.93 -28.92 15.32
CA ILE A 10 7.53 -28.47 15.23
C ILE A 10 7.37 -27.09 15.85
N LYS A 11 8.04 -26.80 16.98
CA LYS A 11 8.02 -25.49 17.63
C LYS A 11 8.76 -24.45 16.79
N GLN A 12 9.91 -24.79 16.19
CA GLN A 12 10.59 -23.94 15.21
C GLN A 12 9.80 -23.76 13.91
N HIS A 13 9.18 -24.81 13.36
CA HIS A 13 8.28 -24.69 12.21
C HIS A 13 7.04 -23.86 12.54
N LYS A 14 6.50 -23.99 13.75
CA LYS A 14 5.42 -23.15 14.27
C LYS A 14 5.89 -21.71 14.49
N THR A 15 7.11 -21.46 14.96
CA THR A 15 7.66 -20.10 15.10
C THR A 15 7.91 -19.44 13.74
N ILE A 16 8.27 -20.21 12.70
CA ILE A 16 8.48 -19.71 11.34
C ILE A 16 7.14 -19.47 10.61
N MET A 17 6.09 -20.25 10.92
CA MET A 17 4.79 -20.20 10.21
C MET A 17 3.63 -19.57 10.99
N LEU A 18 3.74 -19.40 12.31
CA LEU A 18 2.75 -18.73 13.15
C LEU A 18 3.32 -17.40 13.61
N VAL A 19 3.22 -16.39 12.75
CA VAL A 19 2.96 -15.08 13.32
C VAL A 19 1.59 -15.21 13.98
N GLU A 20 1.54 -15.21 15.31
CA GLU A 20 0.28 -15.33 16.03
C GLU A 20 -0.67 -14.25 15.53
N VAL A 21 -1.89 -14.66 15.16
CA VAL A 21 -2.91 -13.72 14.68
C VAL A 21 -3.10 -12.66 15.74
N ASN A 22 -2.93 -11.39 15.36
CA ASN A 22 -3.10 -10.28 16.28
C ASN A 22 -4.57 -10.26 16.75
N LYS A 23 -4.80 -10.65 18.01
CA LYS A 23 -6.15 -10.78 18.58
C LYS A 23 -6.95 -9.48 18.49
N ARG A 24 -6.28 -8.33 18.44
CA ARG A 24 -6.88 -6.99 18.39
C ARG A 24 -7.57 -6.69 17.07
N THR A 25 -6.98 -7.11 15.96
CA THR A 25 -7.44 -6.80 14.59
C THR A 25 -8.13 -7.99 13.92
N GLY A 26 -8.10 -9.16 14.56
CA GLY A 26 -8.55 -10.42 13.98
C GLY A 26 -10.01 -10.47 13.54
N SER A 27 -10.89 -9.64 14.11
CA SER A 27 -12.32 -9.54 13.77
C SER A 27 -12.68 -8.34 12.89
N TRP A 28 -11.70 -7.51 12.52
CA TRP A 28 -11.97 -6.27 11.80
C TRP A 28 -12.39 -6.54 10.36
N LEU A 29 -13.18 -5.61 9.81
CA LEU A 29 -13.72 -5.68 8.46
C LEU A 29 -12.59 -5.89 7.44
N LEU A 30 -12.78 -6.87 6.53
CA LEU A 30 -11.80 -7.32 5.52
C LEU A 30 -10.48 -7.92 6.06
N VAL A 31 -10.28 -8.01 7.38
CA VAL A 31 -9.09 -8.61 8.01
C VAL A 31 -9.38 -9.99 8.61
N TYR A 32 -10.67 -10.30 8.85
CA TYR A 32 -11.06 -11.58 9.46
C TYR A 32 -10.55 -12.81 8.70
N SER A 33 -10.58 -12.76 7.37
CA SER A 33 -10.13 -13.81 6.46
C SER A 33 -9.48 -13.17 5.23
N PRO A 34 -8.56 -13.86 4.53
CA PRO A 34 -8.07 -13.40 3.22
C PRO A 34 -9.12 -13.55 2.11
N VAL A 35 -10.17 -14.36 2.31
CA VAL A 35 -11.18 -14.66 1.27
C VAL A 35 -11.87 -13.40 0.70
N PRO A 36 -12.34 -12.45 1.51
CA PRO A 36 -13.05 -11.27 1.00
C PRO A 36 -12.15 -10.38 0.16
N ILE A 37 -10.89 -10.20 0.59
CA ILE A 37 -9.97 -9.34 -0.13
C ILE A 37 -9.50 -9.98 -1.44
N THR A 38 -9.27 -11.29 -1.43
CA THR A 38 -9.02 -12.05 -2.66
C THR A 38 -10.20 -11.96 -3.61
N PHE A 39 -11.43 -12.04 -3.12
CA PHE A 39 -12.63 -11.87 -3.95
C PHE A 39 -12.70 -10.48 -4.58
N VAL A 40 -12.50 -9.41 -3.80
CA VAL A 40 -12.47 -8.03 -4.31
C VAL A 40 -11.40 -7.87 -5.40
N PHE A 41 -10.20 -8.42 -5.18
CA PHE A 41 -9.12 -8.36 -6.16
C PHE A 41 -9.44 -9.15 -7.44
N LEU A 42 -10.04 -10.34 -7.33
CA LEU A 42 -10.50 -11.10 -8.50
C LEU A 42 -11.58 -10.35 -9.29
N CYS A 43 -12.49 -9.66 -8.61
CA CYS A 43 -13.46 -8.79 -9.26
C CYS A 43 -12.77 -7.64 -10.03
N ASP A 44 -11.76 -7.00 -9.43
CA ASP A 44 -10.98 -5.96 -10.12
C ASP A 44 -10.27 -6.50 -11.37
N LEU A 45 -9.67 -7.69 -11.31
CA LEU A 45 -9.06 -8.34 -12.48
C LEU A 45 -10.07 -8.64 -13.59
N ILE A 46 -11.28 -9.10 -13.23
CA ILE A 46 -12.37 -9.31 -14.19
C ILE A 46 -12.76 -7.98 -14.83
N ILE A 47 -12.87 -6.91 -14.05
CA ILE A 47 -13.17 -5.56 -14.53
C ILE A 47 -12.09 -5.08 -15.49
N ILE A 48 -10.80 -5.26 -15.18
CA ILE A 48 -9.68 -4.90 -16.06
C ILE A 48 -9.74 -5.67 -17.39
N CYS A 49 -10.09 -6.96 -17.36
CA CYS A 49 -10.13 -7.79 -18.56
C CYS A 49 -11.38 -7.55 -19.43
N ALA A 50 -12.55 -7.43 -18.80
CA ALA A 50 -13.85 -7.35 -19.47
C ALA A 50 -14.28 -5.90 -19.73
N GLY A 51 -13.99 -4.98 -18.82
CA GLY A 51 -14.42 -3.59 -18.86
C GLY A 51 -14.04 -2.84 -20.14
N PRO A 52 -12.77 -2.87 -20.58
CA PRO A 52 -12.36 -2.26 -21.85
C PRO A 52 -13.10 -2.83 -23.07
N LYS A 53 -13.38 -4.15 -23.09
CA LYS A 53 -14.11 -4.82 -24.18
C LYS A 53 -15.58 -4.39 -24.20
N LEU A 54 -16.21 -4.25 -23.04
CA LEU A 54 -17.59 -3.77 -22.90
C LEU A 54 -17.71 -2.28 -23.30
N MET A 55 -16.73 -1.46 -22.93
CA MET A 55 -16.67 -0.04 -23.27
C MET A 55 -16.19 0.24 -24.69
N ALA A 56 -15.72 -0.75 -25.45
CA ALA A 56 -15.22 -0.58 -26.81
C ALA A 56 -16.29 0.07 -27.72
N LYS A 57 -17.54 -0.42 -27.64
CA LYS A 57 -18.69 0.06 -28.43
C LYS A 57 -19.47 1.21 -27.79
N ARG A 58 -19.05 1.71 -26.61
CA ARG A 58 -19.76 2.76 -25.87
C ARG A 58 -18.96 4.07 -25.88
N GLN A 59 -19.65 5.19 -25.77
CA GLN A 59 -19.06 6.52 -25.57
C GLN A 59 -18.46 6.62 -24.15
N PRO A 60 -17.38 7.42 -23.95
CA PRO A 60 -16.83 7.64 -22.62
C PRO A 60 -17.85 8.33 -21.70
N VAL A 61 -17.96 7.89 -20.46
CA VAL A 61 -18.90 8.47 -19.50
C VAL A 61 -18.32 9.73 -18.88
N HIS A 62 -19.06 10.83 -18.92
CA HIS A 62 -18.67 12.11 -18.32
C HIS A 62 -18.94 12.11 -16.80
N LEU A 63 -17.99 11.59 -16.03
CA LEU A 63 -18.08 11.45 -14.57
C LEU A 63 -17.34 12.55 -13.80
N LYS A 64 -17.07 13.70 -14.42
CA LYS A 64 -16.27 14.80 -13.85
C LYS A 64 -16.61 15.13 -12.38
N PRO A 65 -17.89 15.40 -12.00
CA PRO A 65 -18.21 15.74 -10.60
C PRO A 65 -17.95 14.56 -9.64
N VAL A 66 -18.22 13.32 -10.07
CA VAL A 66 -17.96 12.12 -9.28
C VAL A 66 -16.47 11.95 -9.05
N LEU A 67 -15.64 12.13 -10.08
CA LEU A 67 -14.18 12.05 -9.95
C LEU A 67 -13.64 13.14 -9.00
N ILE A 68 -14.19 14.36 -9.05
CA ILE A 68 -13.75 15.45 -8.15
C ILE A 68 -14.05 15.08 -6.69
N VAL A 69 -15.29 14.65 -6.40
CA VAL A 69 -15.69 14.23 -5.04
C VAL A 69 -14.84 13.05 -4.58
N TYR A 70 -14.65 12.06 -5.44
CA TYR A 70 -13.84 10.88 -5.14
C TYR A 70 -12.38 11.25 -4.81
N ASN A 71 -11.72 12.05 -5.65
CA ASN A 71 -10.33 12.47 -5.39
C ASN A 71 -10.24 13.30 -4.09
N PHE A 72 -11.22 14.14 -3.79
CA PHE A 72 -11.25 14.92 -2.55
C PHE A 72 -11.40 14.03 -1.30
N VAL A 73 -12.25 12.99 -1.39
CA VAL A 73 -12.38 11.98 -0.33
C VAL A 73 -11.05 11.23 -0.15
N MET A 74 -10.39 10.85 -1.23
CA MET A 74 -9.10 10.17 -1.18
C MET A 74 -7.97 11.03 -0.60
N VAL A 75 -7.94 12.33 -0.93
CA VAL A 75 -7.03 13.30 -0.31
C VAL A 75 -7.29 13.39 1.19
N SER A 76 -8.56 13.53 1.58
CA SER A 76 -8.96 13.66 2.98
C SER A 76 -8.62 12.41 3.79
N LEU A 77 -8.87 11.21 3.22
CA LEU A 77 -8.51 9.94 3.83
C LEU A 77 -7.00 9.78 3.99
N SER A 78 -6.21 10.16 2.97
CA SER A 78 -4.74 10.10 3.03
C SER A 78 -4.17 11.10 4.02
N ALA A 79 -4.76 12.30 4.14
CA ALA A 79 -4.37 13.30 5.11
C ALA A 79 -4.71 12.85 6.54
N TYR A 80 -5.87 12.21 6.73
CA TYR A 80 -6.26 11.62 8.00
C TYR A 80 -5.31 10.50 8.42
N THR A 81 -4.96 9.55 7.54
CA THR A 81 -4.01 8.49 7.88
C THR A 81 -2.61 9.05 8.17
N PHE A 82 -2.17 10.05 7.40
CA PHE A 82 -0.90 10.75 7.68
C PHE A 82 -0.90 11.41 9.07
N TYR A 83 -1.95 12.14 9.40
CA TYR A 83 -2.11 12.77 10.72
C TYR A 83 -2.12 11.72 11.83
N GLU A 84 -2.91 10.66 11.69
CA GLU A 84 -3.03 9.62 12.72
C GLU A 84 -1.74 8.83 12.90
N PHE A 85 -0.99 8.52 11.84
CA PHE A 85 0.33 7.90 11.96
C PHE A 85 1.30 8.82 12.70
N THR A 86 1.31 10.11 12.36
CA THR A 86 2.19 11.11 13.00
C THR A 86 1.83 11.31 14.48
N ALA A 87 0.55 11.51 14.79
CA ALA A 87 0.08 11.71 16.15
C ALA A 87 0.29 10.45 17.01
N SER A 88 -0.01 9.27 16.48
CA SER A 88 0.16 8.00 17.21
C SER A 88 1.62 7.71 17.51
N SER A 89 2.51 7.89 16.52
CA SER A 89 3.95 7.67 16.70
C SER A 89 4.58 8.70 17.64
N TRP A 90 4.17 9.97 17.56
CA TRP A 90 4.65 11.03 18.45
C TRP A 90 4.23 10.80 19.90
N LEU A 91 2.96 10.50 20.14
CA LEU A 91 2.42 10.26 21.49
C LEU A 91 3.02 8.99 22.13
N ALA A 92 3.28 7.97 21.32
CA ALA A 92 3.90 6.72 21.78
C ALA A 92 5.44 6.77 21.79
N ARG A 93 6.05 7.91 21.46
CA ARG A 93 7.52 8.13 21.40
C ARG A 93 8.25 7.08 20.56
N TYR A 94 7.74 6.82 19.37
CA TYR A 94 8.31 5.82 18.48
C TYR A 94 9.71 6.23 17.99
N SER A 95 10.58 5.24 17.87
CA SER A 95 11.85 5.38 17.17
C SER A 95 11.62 5.34 15.65
N LEU A 96 12.29 6.24 14.93
CA LEU A 96 12.28 6.24 13.46
C LEU A 96 13.22 5.17 12.86
N LEU A 97 14.06 4.55 13.69
CA LEU A 97 15.02 3.53 13.29
C LEU A 97 14.46 2.14 13.62
N CYS A 98 14.56 1.71 14.88
CA CYS A 98 14.02 0.44 15.33
C CYS A 98 12.77 0.61 16.21
N GLN A 99 11.59 0.23 15.71
CA GLN A 99 10.34 0.24 16.48
C GLN A 99 9.67 -1.14 16.49
N PRO A 100 9.63 -1.84 17.65
CA PRO A 100 8.90 -3.09 17.79
C PRO A 100 7.38 -2.86 17.77
N VAL A 101 6.64 -3.93 17.49
CA VAL A 101 5.18 -3.92 17.52
C VAL A 101 4.69 -4.02 18.97
N ASP A 102 3.91 -3.04 19.42
CA ASP A 102 3.18 -3.13 20.68
C ASP A 102 1.88 -3.91 20.47
N TYR A 103 1.80 -5.12 21.02
CA TYR A 103 0.63 -6.01 20.97
C TYR A 103 -0.37 -5.79 22.11
N SER A 104 -0.14 -4.83 23.00
CA SER A 104 -1.06 -4.52 24.10
C SER A 104 -2.37 -3.91 23.60
N ASP A 105 -3.40 -3.96 24.45
CA ASP A 105 -4.68 -3.27 24.27
C ASP A 105 -4.63 -1.80 24.75
N SER A 106 -3.43 -1.23 24.88
CA SER A 106 -3.28 0.16 25.31
C SER A 106 -3.97 1.11 24.31
N PRO A 107 -4.52 2.25 24.76
CA PRO A 107 -5.21 3.18 23.88
C PRO A 107 -4.33 3.65 22.70
N LEU A 108 -3.03 3.80 22.91
CA LEU A 108 -2.05 4.20 21.90
C LEU A 108 -1.76 3.07 20.91
N ALA A 109 -1.56 1.84 21.38
CA ALA A 109 -1.33 0.69 20.51
C ALA A 109 -2.55 0.37 19.65
N MET A 110 -3.76 0.48 20.22
CA MET A 110 -5.02 0.37 19.48
C MET A 110 -5.26 1.53 18.51
N ARG A 111 -4.75 2.72 18.80
CA ARG A 111 -4.79 3.85 17.85
C ARG A 111 -3.89 3.57 16.64
N MET A 112 -2.67 3.09 16.86
CA MET A 112 -1.75 2.67 15.79
C MET A 112 -2.35 1.55 14.93
N ALA A 113 -2.90 0.51 15.56
CA ALA A 113 -3.55 -0.57 14.83
C ALA A 113 -4.73 -0.06 13.96
N ARG A 114 -5.56 0.85 14.50
CA ARG A 114 -6.68 1.45 13.76
C ARG A 114 -6.22 2.25 12.55
N VAL A 115 -5.15 3.04 12.66
CA VAL A 115 -4.63 3.77 11.49
C VAL A 115 -4.02 2.82 10.45
N CYS A 116 -3.35 1.74 10.85
CA CYS A 116 -2.91 0.69 9.92
C CYS A 116 -4.10 0.09 9.15
N TRP A 117 -5.23 -0.15 9.82
CA TRP A 117 -6.44 -0.63 9.16
C TRP A 117 -7.07 0.41 8.22
N TRP A 118 -7.15 1.68 8.62
CA TRP A 118 -7.64 2.75 7.74
C TRP A 118 -6.76 2.93 6.50
N PHE A 119 -5.44 2.79 6.66
CA PHE A 119 -4.50 2.80 5.56
C PHE A 119 -4.71 1.58 4.64
N TYR A 120 -4.86 0.38 5.18
CA TYR A 120 -5.19 -0.81 4.38
C TYR A 120 -6.50 -0.62 3.62
N PHE A 121 -7.54 -0.13 4.29
CA PHE A 121 -8.85 0.11 3.70
C PHE A 121 -8.79 1.16 2.58
N SER A 122 -7.97 2.20 2.71
CA SER A 122 -7.77 3.17 1.63
C SER A 122 -7.22 2.52 0.35
N LYS A 123 -6.36 1.50 0.46
CA LYS A 123 -5.85 0.74 -0.71
C LYS A 123 -6.90 -0.11 -1.38
N VAL A 124 -7.89 -0.58 -0.62
CA VAL A 124 -9.07 -1.26 -1.19
C VAL A 124 -9.93 -0.27 -1.97
N ILE A 125 -10.12 0.95 -1.45
CA ILE A 125 -10.87 2.00 -2.16
C ILE A 125 -10.13 2.43 -3.45
N GLU A 126 -8.80 2.50 -3.44
CA GLU A 126 -7.98 2.85 -4.62
C GLU A 126 -8.17 1.87 -5.79
N LEU A 127 -8.62 0.63 -5.57
CA LEU A 127 -9.00 -0.26 -6.68
C LEU A 127 -10.15 0.30 -7.51
N SER A 128 -11.05 1.08 -6.91
CA SER A 128 -12.17 1.69 -7.63
C SER A 128 -11.74 2.70 -8.70
N ASP A 129 -10.50 3.21 -8.64
CA ASP A 129 -9.89 4.00 -9.72
C ASP A 129 -9.96 3.27 -11.07
N THR A 130 -9.77 1.96 -11.06
CA THR A 130 -9.86 1.10 -12.25
C THR A 130 -11.21 1.26 -12.97
N ILE A 131 -12.29 1.31 -12.20
CA ILE A 131 -13.66 1.48 -12.71
C ILE A 131 -13.75 2.85 -13.41
N PHE A 132 -13.28 3.92 -12.77
CA PHE A 132 -13.31 5.26 -13.36
C PHE A 132 -12.48 5.35 -14.63
N PHE A 133 -11.29 4.74 -14.68
CA PHE A 133 -10.46 4.75 -15.89
C PHE A 133 -11.12 4.02 -17.06
N ILE A 134 -11.77 2.89 -16.81
CA ILE A 134 -12.50 2.14 -17.84
C ILE A 134 -13.70 2.94 -18.34
N LEU A 135 -14.51 3.49 -17.43
CA LEU A 135 -15.70 4.27 -17.78
C LEU A 135 -15.36 5.54 -18.56
N CYS A 136 -14.25 6.20 -18.22
CA CYS A 136 -13.73 7.36 -18.94
C CYS A 136 -12.85 7.00 -20.16
N LYS A 137 -12.71 5.72 -20.51
CA LYS A 137 -11.85 5.19 -21.60
C LYS A 137 -10.37 5.61 -21.51
N LYS A 138 -9.86 5.83 -20.30
CA LYS A 138 -8.45 6.12 -20.00
C LYS A 138 -7.63 4.84 -19.80
N ASN A 139 -7.75 3.89 -20.74
CA ASN A 139 -7.12 2.56 -20.61
C ASN A 139 -5.58 2.60 -20.54
N SER A 140 -4.95 3.69 -21.00
CA SER A 140 -3.49 3.89 -20.86
C SER A 140 -3.02 3.96 -19.40
N GLN A 141 -3.94 4.23 -18.46
CA GLN A 141 -3.67 4.23 -17.01
C GLN A 141 -3.74 2.83 -16.39
N LEU A 142 -4.23 1.82 -17.12
CA LEU A 142 -4.31 0.43 -16.69
C LEU A 142 -3.01 -0.30 -17.06
N THR A 143 -1.90 0.15 -16.48
CA THR A 143 -0.58 -0.43 -16.74
C THR A 143 -0.33 -1.66 -15.88
N PHE A 144 0.54 -2.56 -16.34
CA PHE A 144 1.01 -3.71 -15.54
C PHE A 144 1.55 -3.28 -14.18
N LEU A 145 2.35 -2.21 -14.15
CA LEU A 145 2.94 -1.65 -12.93
C LEU A 145 1.87 -1.31 -11.89
N ARG A 146 0.76 -0.72 -12.33
CA ARG A 146 -0.33 -0.36 -11.43
C ARG A 146 -1.02 -1.58 -10.85
N VAL A 147 -1.36 -2.56 -11.69
CA VAL A 147 -2.03 -3.80 -11.25
C VAL A 147 -1.12 -4.57 -10.28
N TYR A 148 0.16 -4.72 -10.62
CA TYR A 148 1.17 -5.35 -9.76
C TYR A 148 1.28 -4.65 -8.40
N HIS A 149 1.42 -3.32 -8.40
CA HIS A 149 1.51 -2.53 -7.17
C HIS A 149 0.26 -2.65 -6.30
N HIS A 150 -0.95 -2.49 -6.87
CA HIS A 150 -2.19 -2.54 -6.09
C HIS A 150 -2.44 -3.95 -5.52
N ALA A 151 -2.15 -4.99 -6.30
CA ALA A 151 -2.21 -6.37 -5.81
C ALA A 151 -1.28 -6.57 -4.61
N ALA A 152 0.00 -6.23 -4.78
CA ALA A 152 1.01 -6.44 -3.75
C ALA A 152 0.73 -5.59 -2.49
N MET A 153 0.34 -4.32 -2.64
CA MET A 153 -0.03 -3.46 -1.51
C MET A 153 -1.18 -4.05 -0.70
N ILE A 154 -2.25 -4.48 -1.36
CA ILE A 154 -3.44 -4.97 -0.67
C ILE A 154 -3.15 -6.24 0.14
N PHE A 155 -2.47 -7.21 -0.45
CA PHE A 155 -2.14 -8.46 0.26
C PHE A 155 -1.10 -8.26 1.34
N SER A 156 -0.07 -7.43 1.08
CA SER A 156 0.98 -7.14 2.07
C SER A 156 0.42 -6.38 3.27
N TRP A 157 -0.44 -5.38 3.04
CA TRP A 157 -1.06 -4.62 4.12
C TRP A 157 -2.15 -5.40 4.84
N TRP A 158 -2.87 -6.30 4.15
CA TRP A 158 -3.75 -7.26 4.83
C TRP A 158 -2.97 -8.13 5.82
N ALA A 159 -1.84 -8.71 5.38
CA ALA A 159 -0.95 -9.48 6.26
C ALA A 159 -0.39 -8.60 7.38
N GLY A 160 0.04 -7.38 7.07
CA GLY A 160 0.53 -6.40 8.04
C GLY A 160 -0.48 -6.13 9.15
N VAL A 161 -1.73 -5.81 8.81
CA VAL A 161 -2.79 -5.54 9.79
C VAL A 161 -3.19 -6.81 10.56
N LYS A 162 -3.19 -7.98 9.92
CA LYS A 162 -3.56 -9.25 10.56
C LYS A 162 -2.55 -9.72 11.60
N TYR A 163 -1.26 -9.52 11.32
CA TYR A 163 -0.17 -10.16 12.05
C TYR A 163 0.66 -9.17 12.86
N VAL A 164 0.91 -7.97 12.34
CA VAL A 164 1.96 -7.04 12.81
C VAL A 164 1.47 -5.59 12.71
N ALA A 165 0.26 -5.32 13.21
CA ALA A 165 -0.37 -4.00 13.17
C ALA A 165 0.37 -2.99 14.06
N GLY A 166 1.34 -2.29 13.48
CA GLY A 166 2.18 -1.28 14.14
C GLY A 166 3.67 -1.54 13.91
N GLY A 167 4.51 -1.09 14.84
CA GLY A 167 5.96 -1.15 14.69
C GLY A 167 6.42 -0.44 13.42
N GLN A 168 7.48 -0.93 12.80
CA GLN A 168 8.13 -0.37 11.59
C GLN A 168 7.18 0.00 10.43
N PHE A 169 6.05 -0.69 10.30
CA PHE A 169 5.08 -0.37 9.25
C PHE A 169 4.52 1.05 9.34
N PHE A 170 4.58 1.70 10.51
CA PHE A 170 4.11 3.06 10.67
C PHE A 170 4.84 4.04 9.73
N LEU A 171 6.17 3.91 9.58
CA LEU A 171 6.95 4.87 8.80
C LEU A 171 6.68 4.69 7.30
N ILE A 172 6.53 3.44 6.86
CA ILE A 172 6.12 3.09 5.49
C ILE A 172 4.73 3.68 5.20
N GLY A 173 3.77 3.48 6.11
CA GLY A 173 2.41 4.01 6.00
C GLY A 173 2.36 5.53 6.01
N LEU A 174 3.19 6.18 6.84
CA LEU A 174 3.29 7.63 6.96
C LEU A 174 3.82 8.26 5.67
N ILE A 175 4.96 7.77 5.15
CA ILE A 175 5.53 8.29 3.90
C ILE A 175 4.56 8.05 2.73
N ASN A 176 3.97 6.86 2.63
CA ASN A 176 3.02 6.56 1.56
C ASN A 176 1.79 7.47 1.64
N SER A 177 1.22 7.68 2.83
CA SER A 177 0.06 8.56 3.02
C SER A 177 0.37 9.99 2.56
N LEU A 178 1.56 10.51 2.87
CA LEU A 178 1.98 11.84 2.42
C LEU A 178 2.06 11.95 0.89
N VAL A 179 2.68 10.96 0.23
CA VAL A 179 2.76 10.95 -1.24
C VAL A 179 1.38 10.78 -1.87
N HIS A 180 0.49 9.98 -1.26
CA HIS A 180 -0.88 9.82 -1.74
C HIS A 180 -1.72 11.09 -1.57
N VAL A 181 -1.50 11.91 -0.54
CA VAL A 181 -2.11 13.25 -0.46
C VAL A 181 -1.75 14.07 -1.70
N VAL A 182 -0.46 14.11 -2.06
CA VAL A 182 0.02 14.87 -3.24
C VAL A 182 -0.51 14.29 -4.54
N MET A 183 -0.50 12.96 -4.68
CA MET A 183 -0.95 12.26 -5.89
C MET A 183 -2.45 12.41 -6.15
N HIS A 184 -3.28 12.26 -5.11
CA HIS A 184 -4.73 12.42 -5.22
C HIS A 184 -5.13 13.89 -5.40
N LEU A 185 -4.40 14.82 -4.77
CA LEU A 185 -4.61 16.25 -4.99
C LEU A 185 -4.28 16.62 -6.44
N TYR A 186 -3.16 16.13 -6.98
CA TYR A 186 -2.80 16.29 -8.39
C TYR A 186 -3.91 15.77 -9.31
N SER A 187 -4.42 14.56 -9.04
CA SER A 187 -5.48 13.93 -9.84
C SER A 187 -6.80 14.71 -9.77
N GLY A 188 -7.15 15.24 -8.60
CA GLY A 188 -8.31 16.12 -8.42
C GLY A 188 -8.18 17.44 -9.17
N LEU A 189 -7.02 18.08 -9.12
CA LEU A 189 -6.73 19.32 -9.86
C LEU A 189 -6.72 19.07 -11.38
N ALA A 190 -6.15 17.96 -11.84
CA ALA A 190 -6.20 17.55 -13.23
C ALA A 190 -7.65 17.30 -13.70
N ALA A 191 -8.51 16.75 -12.84
CA ALA A 191 -9.93 16.60 -13.12
C ALA A 191 -10.66 17.95 -13.24
N LEU A 192 -10.18 19.02 -12.60
CA LEU A 192 -10.71 20.39 -12.78
C LEU A 192 -10.28 21.03 -14.11
N GLY A 193 -9.26 20.49 -14.78
CA GLY A 193 -8.74 20.97 -16.07
C GLY A 193 -7.41 21.70 -15.96
N LEU A 194 -6.75 21.66 -14.80
CA LEU A 194 -5.43 22.26 -14.61
C LEU A 194 -4.35 21.33 -15.20
N SER A 195 -3.63 21.83 -16.20
CA SER A 195 -2.49 21.15 -16.81
C SER A 195 -1.27 21.28 -15.89
N MET A 196 -0.90 20.20 -15.21
CA MET A 196 0.27 20.15 -14.31
C MET A 196 1.27 19.12 -14.81
N THR A 197 2.57 19.34 -14.62
CA THR A 197 3.63 18.44 -15.14
C THR A 197 3.71 17.14 -14.33
N ASN A 198 3.54 15.99 -14.99
CA ASN A 198 3.58 14.65 -14.38
C ASN A 198 4.97 14.23 -13.85
N HIS A 199 6.04 14.92 -14.22
CA HIS A 199 7.42 14.50 -13.90
C HIS A 199 7.71 14.56 -12.40
N TYR A 200 7.36 15.65 -11.72
CA TYR A 200 7.63 15.82 -10.29
C TYR A 200 6.92 14.76 -9.44
N LEU A 201 5.72 14.34 -9.85
CA LEU A 201 4.95 13.32 -9.15
C LEU A 201 5.63 11.95 -9.23
N THR A 202 6.07 11.55 -10.42
CA THR A 202 6.78 10.28 -10.62
C THR A 202 8.11 10.26 -9.87
N SER A 203 8.84 11.39 -9.85
CA SER A 203 10.08 11.51 -9.08
C SER A 203 9.84 11.39 -7.57
N LEU A 204 8.74 11.97 -7.06
CA LEU A 204 8.37 11.85 -5.64
C LEU A 204 8.05 10.39 -5.24
N GLN A 205 7.30 9.67 -6.09
CA GLN A 205 7.00 8.25 -5.86
C GLN A 205 8.27 7.38 -5.87
N LEU A 206 9.19 7.65 -6.80
CA LEU A 206 10.45 6.93 -6.87
C LEU A 206 11.32 7.19 -5.62
N LEU A 207 11.39 8.45 -5.17
CA LEU A 207 12.08 8.81 -3.94
C LEU A 207 11.50 8.05 -2.74
N GLN A 208 10.17 7.98 -2.61
CA GLN A 208 9.52 7.18 -1.57
C GLN A 208 9.99 5.73 -1.59
N PHE A 209 9.99 5.06 -2.75
CA PHE A 209 10.36 3.64 -2.82
C PHE A 209 11.83 3.41 -2.45
N PHE A 210 12.72 4.31 -2.83
CA PHE A 210 14.12 4.27 -2.40
C PHE A 210 14.26 4.44 -0.89
N THR A 211 13.58 5.43 -0.31
CA THR A 211 13.61 5.66 1.15
C THR A 211 13.07 4.46 1.92
N VAL A 212 11.95 3.88 1.49
CA VAL A 212 11.37 2.68 2.11
C VAL A 212 12.31 1.47 1.99
N THR A 213 12.96 1.29 0.84
CA THR A 213 13.92 0.20 0.63
C THR A 213 15.13 0.33 1.56
N ILE A 214 15.71 1.54 1.67
CA ILE A 214 16.84 1.81 2.57
C ILE A 214 16.44 1.55 4.03
N HIS A 215 15.29 2.07 4.45
CA HIS A 215 14.80 1.89 5.83
C HIS A 215 14.58 0.41 6.16
N THR A 216 13.91 -0.33 5.27
CA THR A 216 13.63 -1.76 5.48
C THR A 216 14.94 -2.58 5.49
N THR A 217 15.91 -2.22 4.64
CA THR A 217 17.23 -2.85 4.62
C THR A 217 17.96 -2.62 5.94
N TYR A 218 18.02 -1.37 6.42
CA TYR A 218 18.63 -1.03 7.70
C TYR A 218 18.01 -1.81 8.85
N ASN A 219 16.67 -1.92 8.90
CA ASN A 219 15.95 -2.65 9.93
C ASN A 219 16.20 -4.16 9.94
N LEU A 220 16.58 -4.74 8.79
CA LEU A 220 16.93 -6.16 8.72
C LEU A 220 18.32 -6.43 9.31
N PHE A 221 19.22 -5.44 9.28
CA PHE A 221 20.57 -5.55 9.84
C PHE A 221 20.69 -5.00 11.26
N ALA A 222 19.84 -4.06 11.65
CA ALA A 222 19.72 -3.61 13.03
C ALA A 222 18.96 -4.68 13.81
N GLU A 223 19.57 -5.27 14.84
CA GLU A 223 18.96 -6.24 15.76
C GLU A 223 17.70 -5.64 16.42
N CYS A 224 16.55 -5.78 15.75
CA CYS A 224 15.28 -5.18 16.13
C CYS A 224 14.29 -6.29 16.46
N ASP A 225 13.52 -6.14 17.55
CA ASP A 225 12.46 -7.08 17.95
C ASP A 225 11.22 -6.97 17.04
N PHE A 226 11.44 -7.13 15.74
CA PHE A 226 10.43 -7.16 14.70
C PHE A 226 10.58 -8.46 13.88
N PRO A 227 9.49 -9.11 13.44
CA PRO A 227 9.61 -10.38 12.73
C PRO A 227 10.40 -10.26 11.42
N ASP A 228 11.58 -10.89 11.38
CA ASP A 228 12.47 -10.87 10.21
C ASP A 228 11.82 -11.40 8.93
N SER A 229 10.94 -12.39 9.06
CA SER A 229 10.19 -12.95 7.93
C SER A 229 9.31 -11.90 7.25
N MET A 230 8.68 -11.02 8.02
CA MET A 230 7.86 -9.93 7.48
C MET A 230 8.73 -8.84 6.86
N ASN A 231 9.85 -8.49 7.49
CA ASN A 231 10.82 -7.53 6.92
C ASN A 231 11.38 -8.02 5.57
N MET A 232 11.71 -9.31 5.46
CA MET A 232 12.25 -9.89 4.23
C MET A 232 11.25 -9.84 3.08
N ILE A 233 9.97 -10.13 3.33
CA ILE A 233 8.90 -10.03 2.33
C ILE A 233 8.73 -8.59 1.86
N VAL A 234 8.69 -7.63 2.79
CA VAL A 234 8.55 -6.20 2.48
C VAL A 234 9.76 -5.68 1.70
N LEU A 235 10.97 -6.14 2.05
CA LEU A 235 12.18 -5.78 1.34
C LEU A 235 12.17 -6.31 -0.10
N ALA A 236 11.88 -7.59 -0.28
CA ALA A 236 11.80 -8.21 -1.60
C ALA A 236 10.77 -7.49 -2.50
N TYR A 237 9.61 -7.14 -1.94
CA TYR A 237 8.60 -6.34 -2.62
C TYR A 237 9.10 -4.93 -2.96
N SER A 238 9.72 -4.22 -2.01
CA SER A 238 10.20 -2.85 -2.19
C SER A 238 11.29 -2.77 -3.28
N VAL A 239 12.20 -3.75 -3.31
CA VAL A 239 13.23 -3.86 -4.35
C VAL A 239 12.60 -4.14 -5.73
N SER A 240 11.66 -5.08 -5.80
CA SER A 240 10.95 -5.38 -7.05
C SER A 240 10.22 -4.16 -7.60
N LEU A 241 9.48 -3.45 -6.75
CA LEU A 241 8.75 -2.25 -7.14
C LEU A 241 9.69 -1.15 -7.61
N THR A 242 10.79 -0.91 -6.89
CA THR A 242 11.82 0.08 -7.26
C THR A 242 12.39 -0.22 -8.64
N ALA A 243 12.66 -1.48 -8.97
CA ALA A 243 13.17 -1.90 -10.27
C ALA A 243 12.15 -1.64 -11.40
N VAL A 244 10.88 -2.04 -11.21
CA VAL A 244 9.83 -1.84 -12.22
C VAL A 244 9.53 -0.35 -12.43
N PHE A 245 9.49 0.45 -11.36
CA PHE A 245 9.27 1.89 -11.44
C PHE A 245 10.44 2.63 -12.10
N SER A 246 11.67 2.25 -11.78
CA SER A 246 12.87 2.80 -12.41
C SER A 246 12.88 2.51 -13.92
N ASN A 247 12.50 1.30 -14.32
CA ASN A 247 12.35 0.93 -15.72
C ASN A 247 11.27 1.77 -16.43
N PHE A 248 10.11 1.95 -15.79
CA PHE A 248 9.05 2.82 -16.31
C PHE A 248 9.53 4.28 -16.47
N TYR A 249 10.25 4.82 -15.48
CA TYR A 249 10.78 6.18 -15.51
C TYR A 249 11.80 6.36 -16.64
N TYR A 250 12.73 5.42 -16.77
CA TYR A 250 13.75 5.42 -17.82
C TYR A 250 13.11 5.44 -19.22
N HIS A 251 12.08 4.61 -19.43
CA HIS A 251 11.39 4.51 -20.73
C HIS A 251 10.48 5.70 -21.06
N ASN A 252 9.84 6.32 -20.06
CA ASN A 252 8.89 7.40 -20.31
C ASN A 252 9.52 8.80 -20.33
N TYR A 253 10.62 9.00 -19.59
CA TYR A 253 11.20 10.34 -19.37
C TYR A 253 12.63 10.49 -19.91
N LEU A 254 13.47 9.44 -19.84
CA LEU A 254 14.89 9.57 -20.22
C LEU A 254 15.19 9.13 -21.66
N THR A 255 14.47 8.15 -22.19
CA THR A 255 14.67 7.67 -23.59
C THR A 255 13.86 8.43 -24.63
N LYS A 256 12.85 9.21 -24.23
CA LYS A 256 12.23 10.21 -25.12
C LYS A 256 13.21 11.38 -25.28
N LYS A 257 14.18 11.24 -26.20
CA LYS A 257 14.93 12.38 -26.71
C LYS A 257 13.94 13.48 -27.10
N LYS A 258 14.14 14.70 -26.58
CA LYS A 258 13.47 15.89 -27.12
C LYS A 258 13.62 15.85 -28.65
N PRO A 259 12.55 15.98 -29.43
CA PRO A 259 12.73 16.28 -30.84
C PRO A 259 13.49 17.62 -30.88
N THR A 260 14.73 17.56 -31.36
CA THR A 260 15.48 18.71 -31.83
C THR A 260 14.75 19.37 -32.99
#